data_AF-A0A1H3I7D4-F1
#
_entry.id   AF-A0A1H3I7D4-F1
#
_cell.length_a   1.000
_cell.length_b   1.000
_cell.length_c   1.000
_cell.angle_alpha   90.00
_cell.angle_beta   90.00
_cell.angle_gamma   90.00
#
_symmetry.space_group_name_H-M   'P 1'
#
loop_
_entity.id
_entity.type
_entity.pdbx_description
1 polymer ?
#
loop_
_entity_poly.entity_id
_entity_poly.type
_entity_poly.pdbx_seq_one_letter_code
_entity_poly.pdbx_strand_id
1 'polypeptide(L)'
;MRYDKISKRVFSILLATAIATSGTPTTKVVASTSSKRVTTSSKTSNSSDSDKAVGNQLANNQSTRQTPPAKPDGNPPDDKAPDDKALDGQTSGNHIPPAKPDGNPPSGQAPDGASNTNIKYSAVKKMTKNSTETNGQYKSTGMDENAILVTKAKTILNNANVTRKNSKSTGGDTSSFYGVGAAILNKGGKLYVNGGTIATDAAGAAGIFSYNKGVIYAQGSTINTKQDTSGGIHVAGGGKLYAWGLNVTTNGESSAAIRSDRGGGTMVVDGGTYTSNGIGSPAIYSTADITVNNATLNATNSEAICLEGKNTIRLFNSNLKGNMPDNEQNDNTWTAIVYQSMSGDSQEGNGTFEMVGGTLTSGNGGIFYTTNTDSTFILSDVKINYSDDCDYFLRATGNSNKRGWGQTGKNGANCKFTASKQEMKGKVVYDSISNLNFYMKDGSKLTGSFVDDETNAGTGGDGKCNVYISSDSTWVVTDNSKVTNLYSEGKIVDSEGKIVTIKGEDGTVYVKGDSKYVVTVKTYSAKADFSGASKVDKYSDYKVAKPSEFTTDILSNPKDKTAATSSQSTKRNIGIIVSAVVFAGVIWGVVLFLLKKKKR
;
A
#
# COMPACT_ATOMS: atom_id res chain seq x y z
N MET A 1 -17.13 48.04 6.17
CA MET A 1 -16.50 49.11 6.99
C MET A 1 -16.20 48.47 8.35
N ARG A 2 -15.03 47.89 8.64
CA ARG A 2 -13.63 48.38 8.80
C ARG A 2 -13.38 49.21 10.08
N TYR A 3 -12.39 48.71 10.84
CA TYR A 3 -11.56 49.24 11.94
C TYR A 3 -12.03 49.01 13.40
N ASP A 4 -11.46 48.07 14.16
CA ASP A 4 -10.12 47.92 14.81
C ASP A 4 -9.88 48.82 16.04
N LYS A 5 -9.55 48.20 17.19
CA LYS A 5 -8.34 48.55 17.96
C LYS A 5 -7.99 47.55 19.06
N ILE A 6 -6.74 47.10 18.96
CA ILE A 6 -5.91 46.35 19.89
C ILE A 6 -5.42 47.25 21.04
N SER A 7 -5.22 46.69 22.23
CA SER A 7 -4.24 47.17 23.22
C SER A 7 -3.65 45.99 24.00
N LYS A 8 -2.33 46.03 24.23
CA LYS A 8 -1.46 44.96 24.76
C LYS A 8 -0.58 45.55 25.88
N ARG A 9 -0.32 44.73 26.92
CA ARG A 9 0.79 44.75 27.92
C ARG A 9 0.60 45.74 29.10
N VAL A 10 0.99 45.44 30.35
CA VAL A 10 2.31 44.97 30.85
C VAL A 10 2.21 44.13 32.15
N PHE A 11 3.23 43.27 32.31
CA PHE A 11 3.66 42.35 33.38
C PHE A 11 3.75 42.91 34.83
N SER A 12 3.63 42.02 35.83
CA SER A 12 4.37 42.08 37.10
C SER A 12 4.57 40.68 37.69
N ILE A 13 5.82 40.41 38.08
CA ILE A 13 6.36 39.19 38.68
C ILE A 13 6.25 39.33 40.21
N LEU A 14 5.88 38.26 40.94
CA LEU A 14 6.47 38.01 42.25
C LEU A 14 6.53 36.51 42.58
N LEU A 15 7.64 36.16 43.21
CA LEU A 15 8.21 34.87 43.53
C LEU A 15 7.80 34.45 44.96
N ALA A 16 7.50 33.17 45.20
CA ALA A 16 7.67 32.57 46.53
C ALA A 16 7.91 31.06 46.43
N THR A 17 8.95 30.65 47.14
CA THR A 17 9.71 29.40 47.14
C THR A 17 9.16 28.40 48.16
N ALA A 18 9.23 27.10 47.88
CA ALA A 18 9.39 26.06 48.89
C ALA A 18 10.12 24.83 48.29
N ILE A 19 11.16 24.40 49.00
CA ILE A 19 12.13 23.35 48.67
C ILE A 19 11.88 22.12 49.56
N ALA A 20 12.01 20.90 49.02
CA ALA A 20 12.68 19.71 49.60
C ALA A 20 12.27 18.42 48.84
N THR A 21 13.05 17.97 47.84
CA THR A 21 14.06 16.88 47.88
C THR A 21 13.53 15.44 47.97
N SER A 22 13.70 14.64 46.90
CA SER A 22 14.77 13.62 46.76
C SER A 22 14.49 12.61 45.61
N GLY A 23 15.55 12.18 44.92
CA GLY A 23 15.59 10.90 44.16
C GLY A 23 15.82 10.99 42.65
N THR A 24 17.08 10.94 42.20
CA THR A 24 17.52 10.69 40.81
C THR A 24 17.69 9.17 40.54
N PRO A 25 17.77 8.66 39.29
CA PRO A 25 18.94 8.84 38.41
C PRO A 25 18.61 9.21 36.94
N THR A 26 19.57 9.90 36.35
CA THR A 26 19.63 10.45 34.98
C THR A 26 20.04 9.43 33.92
N THR A 27 19.44 9.52 32.73
CA THR A 27 20.06 9.21 31.43
C THR A 27 20.02 10.45 30.54
N LYS A 28 21.17 10.79 29.95
CA LYS A 28 21.41 12.01 29.16
C LYS A 28 20.82 11.90 27.75
N VAL A 29 20.13 12.94 27.29
CA VAL A 29 19.89 13.25 25.88
C VAL A 29 20.57 14.59 25.55
N VAL A 30 21.32 14.60 24.45
CA VAL A 30 22.03 15.75 23.89
C VAL A 30 21.03 16.60 23.10
N ALA A 31 20.94 17.90 23.40
CA ALA A 31 20.22 18.89 22.61
C ALA A 31 21.24 19.86 21.97
N SER A 32 21.22 19.94 20.64
CA SER A 32 21.97 20.93 19.85
C SER A 32 21.13 22.21 19.69
N THR A 33 21.74 23.33 20.07
CA THR A 33 21.22 24.69 20.04
C THR A 33 21.10 25.25 18.62
N SER A 34 19.99 25.96 18.38
CA SER A 34 19.70 26.74 17.18
C SER A 34 20.33 28.13 17.27
N SER A 35 21.03 28.55 16.23
CA SER A 35 21.59 29.91 16.12
C SER A 35 20.88 30.70 15.02
N LYS A 36 20.22 31.79 15.43
CA LYS A 36 19.71 32.86 14.56
C LYS A 36 20.90 33.59 13.91
N ARG A 37 20.80 33.90 12.61
CA ARG A 37 21.73 34.81 11.93
C ARG A 37 21.02 36.10 11.51
N VAL A 38 21.64 37.19 11.90
CA VAL A 38 21.31 38.59 11.61
C VAL A 38 21.71 38.95 10.17
N THR A 39 20.87 39.74 9.52
CA THR A 39 21.08 40.38 8.22
C THR A 39 21.87 41.67 8.37
N THR A 40 22.91 41.86 7.56
CA THR A 40 23.54 43.17 7.31
C THR A 40 23.78 43.34 5.81
N SER A 41 23.35 44.50 5.32
CA SER A 41 23.48 45.02 3.97
C SER A 41 24.87 45.59 3.70
N SER A 42 25.37 45.43 2.48
CA SER A 42 26.28 46.40 1.86
C SER A 42 26.12 46.36 0.34
N LYS A 43 25.92 47.55 -0.23
CA LYS A 43 25.94 47.84 -1.68
C LYS A 43 27.40 48.05 -2.10
N THR A 44 27.77 47.55 -3.28
CA THR A 44 28.64 48.25 -4.25
C THR A 44 28.47 47.63 -5.64
N SER A 45 28.74 48.45 -6.64
CA SER A 45 28.14 48.52 -7.97
C SER A 45 29.03 48.03 -9.13
N ASN A 46 28.36 47.65 -10.22
CA ASN A 46 28.68 47.74 -11.65
C ASN A 46 29.91 47.01 -12.23
N SER A 47 29.66 46.08 -13.16
CA SER A 47 29.85 46.35 -14.59
C SER A 47 29.15 45.30 -15.48
N SER A 48 28.48 45.83 -16.50
CA SER A 48 27.93 45.27 -17.74
C SER A 48 28.65 44.05 -18.34
N ASP A 49 27.91 43.05 -18.86
CA ASP A 49 27.44 43.09 -20.26
C ASP A 49 26.56 41.89 -20.68
N SER A 50 25.59 42.19 -21.54
CA SER A 50 24.85 41.34 -22.49
C SER A 50 23.80 40.32 -22.02
N ASP A 51 22.56 40.72 -22.29
CA ASP A 51 21.31 39.99 -22.29
C ASP A 51 21.27 38.75 -23.20
N LYS A 52 20.64 37.68 -22.70
CA LYS A 52 19.54 36.97 -23.38
C LYS A 52 18.76 36.14 -22.36
N ALA A 53 17.72 36.78 -21.82
CA ALA A 53 16.72 36.13 -21.00
C ALA A 53 15.93 35.10 -21.83
N VAL A 54 15.98 33.83 -21.44
CA VAL A 54 14.94 32.86 -21.77
C VAL A 54 13.87 33.03 -20.70
N GLY A 55 12.75 33.62 -21.13
CA GLY A 55 11.61 33.93 -20.29
C GLY A 55 11.08 32.69 -19.56
N ASN A 56 10.97 32.83 -18.25
CA ASN A 56 10.22 31.93 -17.39
C ASN A 56 8.73 32.22 -17.63
N GLN A 57 8.12 31.56 -18.62
CA GLN A 57 6.66 31.58 -18.76
C GLN A 57 6.07 30.62 -17.73
N LEU A 58 5.61 31.22 -16.63
CA LEU A 58 4.49 30.69 -15.87
C LEU A 58 3.27 30.66 -16.81
N ALA A 59 3.03 29.52 -17.44
CA ALA A 59 1.78 29.27 -18.12
C ALA A 59 0.67 29.18 -17.07
N ASN A 60 -0.29 30.11 -17.17
CA ASN A 60 -1.60 30.00 -16.54
C ASN A 60 -2.25 28.68 -16.95
N ASN A 61 -2.11 27.63 -16.13
CA ASN A 61 -2.98 26.47 -16.21
C ASN A 61 -4.28 26.82 -15.48
N GLN A 62 -5.29 27.21 -16.26
CA GLN A 62 -6.67 27.16 -15.80
C GLN A 62 -6.98 25.72 -15.39
N SER A 63 -7.27 25.56 -14.11
CA SER A 63 -7.77 24.35 -13.47
C SER A 63 -9.08 23.90 -14.12
N THR A 64 -9.02 22.96 -15.05
CA THR A 64 -10.15 22.08 -15.35
C THR A 64 -10.13 20.92 -14.37
N ARG A 65 -11.16 20.83 -13.51
CA ARG A 65 -11.44 19.65 -12.66
C ARG A 65 -11.48 18.41 -13.55
N GLN A 66 -10.53 17.48 -13.39
CA GLN A 66 -10.46 16.26 -14.19
C GLN A 66 -10.27 15.03 -13.28
N THR A 67 -10.91 13.95 -13.70
CA THR A 67 -11.37 12.77 -12.94
C THR A 67 -10.33 11.64 -12.86
N PRO A 68 -10.22 10.89 -11.74
CA PRO A 68 -9.56 9.58 -11.71
C PRO A 68 -10.32 8.56 -12.57
N PRO A 69 -9.65 7.52 -13.11
CA PRO A 69 -10.00 6.88 -14.37
C PRO A 69 -11.45 6.41 -14.43
N ALA A 70 -12.12 6.81 -15.51
CA ALA A 70 -13.33 6.17 -16.01
C ALA A 70 -12.94 4.96 -16.88
N LYS A 71 -13.92 4.07 -17.06
CA LYS A 71 -13.92 2.89 -17.95
C LYS A 71 -13.12 3.11 -19.26
N PRO A 72 -12.31 2.15 -19.73
CA PRO A 72 -11.78 2.17 -21.09
C PRO A 72 -12.94 2.11 -22.11
N ASP A 73 -12.95 3.05 -23.05
CA ASP A 73 -14.02 3.22 -24.04
C ASP A 73 -14.26 1.96 -24.86
N GLY A 74 -15.48 1.43 -24.73
CA GLY A 74 -16.08 0.48 -25.66
C GLY A 74 -17.52 0.91 -25.89
N ASN A 75 -17.76 1.66 -26.97
CA ASN A 75 -19.11 2.04 -27.40
C ASN A 75 -19.84 0.81 -27.96
N PRO A 76 -21.03 0.44 -27.45
CA PRO A 76 -22.02 -0.30 -28.20
C PRO A 76 -22.87 0.66 -29.06
N PRO A 77 -23.48 0.22 -30.17
CA PRO A 77 -24.30 1.07 -31.02
C PRO A 77 -25.59 1.53 -30.32
N ASP A 78 -26.02 2.75 -30.66
CA ASP A 78 -27.29 3.35 -30.23
C ASP A 78 -28.49 2.48 -30.64
N ASP A 79 -29.21 1.93 -29.66
CA ASP A 79 -30.59 1.50 -29.84
C ASP A 79 -31.48 2.31 -28.88
N LYS A 80 -32.25 3.23 -29.48
CA LYS A 80 -33.36 3.92 -28.81
C LYS A 80 -34.53 2.95 -28.66
N ALA A 81 -35.10 2.88 -27.47
CA ALA A 81 -36.48 2.46 -27.27
C ALA A 81 -37.17 3.37 -26.22
N PRO A 82 -38.49 3.59 -26.34
CA PRO A 82 -39.13 4.83 -25.91
C PRO A 82 -39.78 4.77 -24.52
N ASP A 83 -40.11 5.97 -24.03
CA ASP A 83 -40.96 6.27 -22.87
C ASP A 83 -42.24 5.41 -22.83
N ASP A 84 -42.64 4.99 -21.63
CA ASP A 84 -44.06 4.88 -21.33
C ASP A 84 -44.40 5.27 -19.88
N LYS A 85 -45.51 5.99 -19.77
CA LYS A 85 -46.03 6.64 -18.57
C LYS A 85 -46.85 5.69 -17.71
N ALA A 86 -46.92 6.06 -16.43
CA ALA A 86 -47.73 5.47 -15.36
C ALA A 86 -49.25 5.39 -15.65
N LEU A 87 -49.92 4.45 -14.96
CA LEU A 87 -51.29 4.58 -14.44
C LEU A 87 -51.56 3.61 -13.26
N ASP A 88 -52.52 4.02 -12.43
CA ASP A 88 -52.89 3.68 -11.04
C ASP A 88 -53.82 2.44 -10.85
N GLY A 89 -53.94 1.93 -9.62
CA GLY A 89 -55.07 1.09 -9.17
C GLY A 89 -54.85 0.16 -7.94
N GLN A 90 -55.41 0.53 -6.77
CA GLN A 90 -55.60 -0.28 -5.53
C GLN A 90 -56.51 -1.52 -5.76
N THR A 91 -56.44 -2.69 -5.07
CA THR A 91 -56.73 -3.00 -3.64
C THR A 91 -56.55 -4.52 -3.33
N SER A 92 -56.21 -4.83 -2.07
CA SER A 92 -56.63 -5.95 -1.19
C SER A 92 -56.48 -7.45 -1.55
N GLY A 93 -55.82 -8.21 -0.66
CA GLY A 93 -56.12 -9.63 -0.40
C GLY A 93 -54.96 -10.48 0.14
N ASN A 94 -55.04 -10.92 1.40
CA ASN A 94 -54.13 -11.87 2.06
C ASN A 94 -53.98 -13.20 1.29
N HIS A 95 -52.74 -13.66 1.07
CA HIS A 95 -52.42 -15.10 1.09
C HIS A 95 -50.92 -15.37 1.37
N ILE A 96 -50.75 -16.41 2.18
CA ILE A 96 -49.55 -17.11 2.69
C ILE A 96 -48.40 -17.20 1.66
N PRO A 97 -47.12 -17.03 2.07
CA PRO A 97 -45.97 -17.03 1.15
C PRO A 97 -45.73 -18.43 0.54
N PRO A 98 -45.65 -18.56 -0.80
CA PRO A 98 -45.20 -19.80 -1.41
C PRO A 98 -43.69 -19.96 -1.27
N ALA A 99 -43.28 -21.23 -1.19
CA ALA A 99 -41.90 -21.68 -1.10
C ALA A 99 -41.00 -21.12 -2.21
N LYS A 100 -39.73 -20.93 -1.82
CA LYS A 100 -38.58 -20.54 -2.65
C LYS A 100 -38.55 -21.38 -3.95
N PRO A 101 -38.61 -20.76 -5.14
CA PRO A 101 -38.25 -21.44 -6.37
C PRO A 101 -36.73 -21.60 -6.39
N ASP A 102 -36.27 -22.83 -6.67
CA ASP A 102 -34.89 -23.13 -7.05
C ASP A 102 -34.57 -22.41 -8.37
N GLY A 103 -34.19 -21.15 -8.27
CA GLY A 103 -33.72 -20.33 -9.37
C GLY A 103 -32.20 -20.47 -9.51
N ASN A 104 -31.76 -21.11 -10.59
CA ASN A 104 -30.39 -21.01 -11.07
C ASN A 104 -29.91 -19.55 -11.04
N PRO A 105 -28.64 -19.29 -10.67
CA PRO A 105 -28.11 -17.93 -10.67
C PRO A 105 -28.30 -17.30 -12.06
N PRO A 106 -28.68 -16.01 -12.15
CA PRO A 106 -28.75 -15.33 -13.43
C PRO A 106 -27.39 -15.43 -14.10
N SER A 107 -27.34 -16.09 -15.26
CA SER A 107 -26.17 -16.21 -16.11
C SER A 107 -25.91 -14.89 -16.84
N GLY A 108 -25.69 -13.82 -16.08
CA GLY A 108 -25.08 -12.60 -16.61
C GLY A 108 -23.62 -12.92 -16.91
N GLN A 109 -23.34 -13.34 -18.14
CA GLN A 109 -21.98 -13.30 -18.64
C GLN A 109 -21.48 -11.87 -18.46
N ALA A 110 -20.44 -11.70 -17.63
CA ALA A 110 -19.58 -10.54 -17.75
C ALA A 110 -19.23 -10.38 -19.23
N PRO A 111 -19.23 -9.16 -19.81
CA PRO A 111 -18.77 -8.99 -21.17
C PRO A 111 -17.37 -9.61 -21.23
N ASP A 112 -17.20 -10.68 -22.00
CA ASP A 112 -15.90 -11.22 -22.33
C ASP A 112 -15.17 -10.07 -23.04
N GLY A 113 -14.38 -9.30 -22.28
CA GLY A 113 -13.58 -8.21 -22.80
C GLY A 113 -12.65 -8.82 -23.83
N ALA A 114 -13.02 -8.70 -25.11
CA ALA A 114 -12.44 -9.46 -26.21
C ALA A 114 -10.92 -9.49 -26.06
N SER A 115 -10.35 -10.68 -25.82
CA SER A 115 -8.90 -10.82 -25.81
C SER A 115 -8.43 -10.45 -27.21
N ASN A 116 -7.65 -9.37 -27.34
CA ASN A 116 -7.11 -9.01 -28.64
C ASN A 116 -6.02 -10.02 -28.99
N THR A 117 -6.36 -10.99 -29.83
CA THR A 117 -5.45 -12.08 -30.22
C THR A 117 -4.34 -11.60 -31.17
N ASN A 118 -4.38 -10.35 -31.65
CA ASN A 118 -3.48 -9.80 -32.66
C ASN A 118 -2.62 -8.62 -32.14
N ILE A 119 -2.06 -8.74 -30.93
CA ILE A 119 -1.10 -7.74 -30.42
C ILE A 119 0.24 -7.82 -31.17
N LYS A 120 0.63 -6.71 -31.81
CA LYS A 120 1.93 -6.57 -32.48
C LYS A 120 2.91 -5.81 -31.60
N TYR A 121 4.18 -6.23 -31.61
CA TYR A 121 5.25 -5.60 -30.84
C TYR A 121 6.39 -5.15 -31.76
N SER A 122 6.64 -3.84 -31.78
CA SER A 122 7.92 -3.25 -32.16
C SER A 122 8.85 -3.22 -30.94
N ALA A 123 10.15 -3.05 -31.19
CA ALA A 123 11.18 -2.81 -30.17
C ALA A 123 12.47 -2.35 -30.83
N VAL A 124 13.19 -1.43 -30.20
CA VAL A 124 14.55 -1.06 -30.60
C VAL A 124 15.49 -2.27 -30.51
N LYS A 125 15.41 -3.00 -29.40
CA LYS A 125 16.18 -4.23 -29.19
C LYS A 125 15.27 -5.42 -28.89
N LYS A 126 15.31 -6.42 -29.77
CA LYS A 126 14.67 -7.73 -29.55
C LYS A 126 15.70 -8.73 -29.04
N MET A 127 15.45 -9.33 -27.88
CA MET A 127 16.31 -10.33 -27.25
C MET A 127 15.74 -11.72 -27.52
N THR A 128 16.24 -12.35 -28.58
CA THR A 128 15.78 -13.67 -29.07
C THR A 128 16.74 -14.81 -28.74
N LYS A 129 17.98 -14.49 -28.32
CA LYS A 129 19.01 -15.43 -27.89
C LYS A 129 19.57 -15.02 -26.53
N ASN A 130 20.11 -16.00 -25.79
CA ASN A 130 20.71 -15.74 -24.49
C ASN A 130 21.82 -14.70 -24.60
N SER A 131 21.87 -13.77 -23.65
CA SER A 131 22.80 -12.64 -23.70
C SER A 131 23.04 -12.03 -22.33
N THR A 132 24.20 -11.40 -22.20
CA THR A 132 24.57 -10.55 -21.07
C THR A 132 25.08 -9.24 -21.64
N GLU A 133 24.40 -8.14 -21.31
CA GLU A 133 24.68 -6.80 -21.81
C GLU A 133 25.07 -5.94 -20.61
N THR A 134 26.18 -5.19 -20.69
CA THR A 134 26.68 -4.35 -19.59
C THR A 134 26.81 -2.91 -20.08
N ASN A 135 26.30 -1.94 -19.30
CA ASN A 135 26.28 -0.52 -19.63
C ASN A 135 25.56 -0.18 -20.95
N GLY A 136 24.65 -1.05 -21.40
CA GLY A 136 23.91 -0.88 -22.65
C GLY A 136 23.03 0.38 -22.64
N GLN A 137 22.96 1.07 -23.77
CA GLN A 137 22.14 2.27 -23.98
C GLN A 137 21.01 1.93 -24.96
N TYR A 138 19.76 2.07 -24.54
CA TYR A 138 18.58 1.72 -25.35
C TYR A 138 17.63 2.90 -25.36
N LYS A 139 17.44 3.52 -26.53
CA LYS A 139 16.61 4.71 -26.70
C LYS A 139 15.51 4.44 -27.72
N SER A 140 14.28 4.36 -27.25
CA SER A 140 13.08 4.24 -28.11
C SER A 140 12.42 5.61 -28.28
N THR A 141 12.12 5.95 -29.54
CA THR A 141 11.37 7.15 -29.91
C THR A 141 10.17 6.85 -30.80
N GLY A 142 9.97 5.60 -31.22
CA GLY A 142 8.80 5.18 -31.97
C GLY A 142 7.52 5.19 -31.11
N MET A 143 6.40 5.44 -31.78
CA MET A 143 5.06 5.27 -31.20
C MET A 143 4.90 3.83 -30.75
N ASP A 144 4.45 3.63 -29.50
CA ASP A 144 4.15 2.30 -28.92
C ASP A 144 5.30 1.26 -29.00
N GLU A 145 6.53 1.75 -29.18
CA GLU A 145 7.64 0.92 -29.63
C GLU A 145 8.34 0.01 -28.62
N ASN A 146 8.37 0.13 -27.31
CA ASN A 146 9.37 -0.59 -26.49
C ASN A 146 10.85 -0.33 -26.80
N ALA A 147 11.66 -0.13 -25.76
CA ALA A 147 13.11 -0.08 -25.95
C ALA A 147 13.72 -1.49 -26.00
N ILE A 148 13.27 -2.38 -25.11
CA ILE A 148 13.72 -3.78 -25.05
C ILE A 148 12.53 -4.73 -25.01
N LEU A 149 12.56 -5.76 -25.85
CA LEU A 149 11.60 -6.85 -25.88
C LEU A 149 12.28 -8.21 -25.73
N VAL A 150 11.95 -8.95 -24.68
CA VAL A 150 12.39 -10.33 -24.43
C VAL A 150 11.21 -11.28 -24.66
N THR A 151 11.39 -12.29 -25.52
CA THR A 151 10.31 -13.23 -25.86
C THR A 151 10.55 -14.66 -25.38
N LYS A 152 11.79 -15.15 -25.42
CA LYS A 152 12.16 -16.53 -25.00
C LYS A 152 13.55 -16.65 -24.38
N ALA A 153 14.38 -15.60 -24.46
CA ALA A 153 15.78 -15.67 -24.07
C ALA A 153 16.00 -15.56 -22.55
N LYS A 154 17.12 -16.13 -22.07
CA LYS A 154 17.76 -15.71 -20.82
C LYS A 154 18.59 -14.47 -21.08
N THR A 155 18.16 -13.32 -20.53
CA THR A 155 18.83 -12.03 -20.77
C THR A 155 19.27 -11.42 -19.45
N ILE A 156 20.53 -10.99 -19.35
CA ILE A 156 21.07 -10.26 -18.20
C ILE A 156 21.43 -8.85 -18.66
N LEU A 157 20.86 -7.83 -18.01
CA LEU A 157 21.14 -6.42 -18.24
C LEU A 157 21.83 -5.86 -17.00
N ASN A 158 23.13 -5.59 -17.10
CA ASN A 158 23.93 -4.99 -16.05
C ASN A 158 24.06 -3.48 -16.30
N ASN A 159 23.59 -2.66 -15.36
CA ASN A 159 23.67 -1.20 -15.41
C ASN A 159 23.18 -0.60 -16.74
N ALA A 160 22.04 -1.08 -17.24
CA ALA A 160 21.46 -0.57 -18.48
C ALA A 160 20.88 0.84 -18.30
N ASN A 161 21.03 1.68 -19.33
CA ASN A 161 20.30 2.95 -19.44
C ASN A 161 19.24 2.79 -20.53
N VAL A 162 17.98 2.86 -20.13
CA VAL A 162 16.84 2.68 -21.02
C VAL A 162 16.00 3.95 -21.01
N THR A 163 15.79 4.55 -22.18
CA THR A 163 14.93 5.72 -22.35
C THR A 163 13.86 5.46 -23.37
N ARG A 164 12.65 5.93 -23.09
CA ARG A 164 11.54 5.90 -24.03
C ARG A 164 10.83 7.25 -24.04
N LYS A 165 10.74 7.89 -25.21
CA LYS A 165 10.10 9.21 -25.35
C LYS A 165 9.27 9.28 -26.61
N ASN A 166 7.97 9.55 -26.48
CA ASN A 166 7.09 9.74 -27.62
C ASN A 166 5.78 10.41 -27.16
N SER A 167 5.51 11.61 -27.66
CA SER A 167 4.29 12.36 -27.32
C SER A 167 3.04 11.91 -28.06
N LYS A 168 3.17 11.01 -29.04
CA LYS A 168 2.05 10.48 -29.83
C LYS A 168 1.55 9.12 -29.32
N SER A 169 2.25 8.50 -28.38
CA SER A 169 1.75 7.29 -27.71
C SER A 169 0.63 7.71 -26.76
N THR A 170 -0.50 7.01 -26.82
CA THR A 170 -1.70 7.35 -26.05
C THR A 170 -1.96 6.40 -24.88
N GLY A 171 -1.18 5.31 -24.77
CA GLY A 171 -1.40 4.27 -23.78
C GLY A 171 -2.68 3.45 -24.03
N GLY A 172 -3.42 3.16 -22.97
CA GLY A 172 -4.66 2.38 -23.02
C GLY A 172 -4.42 0.86 -22.91
N ASP A 173 -5.46 0.08 -23.20
CA ASP A 173 -5.53 -1.37 -22.96
C ASP A 173 -4.35 -2.16 -23.52
N THR A 174 -3.86 -1.82 -24.71
CA THR A 174 -2.72 -2.54 -25.29
C THR A 174 -1.45 -2.38 -24.48
N SER A 175 -1.25 -1.21 -23.88
CA SER A 175 -0.11 -0.91 -23.01
C SER A 175 -0.29 -1.54 -21.63
N SER A 176 -1.46 -1.37 -21.01
CA SER A 176 -1.76 -1.88 -19.66
C SER A 176 -1.84 -3.40 -19.62
N PHE A 177 -2.46 -4.04 -20.61
CA PHE A 177 -2.78 -5.47 -20.55
C PHE A 177 -1.73 -6.36 -21.21
N TYR A 178 -0.92 -5.80 -22.12
CA TYR A 178 0.01 -6.58 -22.95
C TYR A 178 1.44 -6.00 -22.97
N GLY A 179 1.68 -4.86 -22.33
CA GLY A 179 3.00 -4.23 -22.22
C GLY A 179 3.49 -3.57 -23.51
N VAL A 180 2.59 -3.26 -24.46
CA VAL A 180 2.94 -2.50 -25.66
C VAL A 180 3.46 -1.11 -25.25
N GLY A 181 4.63 -0.73 -25.77
CA GLY A 181 5.23 0.55 -25.43
C GLY A 181 5.87 0.61 -24.04
N ALA A 182 6.14 -0.49 -23.35
CA ALA A 182 6.92 -0.47 -22.10
C ALA A 182 8.41 -0.16 -22.38
N ALA A 183 9.15 0.43 -21.44
CA ALA A 183 10.60 0.61 -21.62
C ALA A 183 11.28 -0.77 -21.79
N ILE A 184 10.95 -1.70 -20.91
CA ILE A 184 11.40 -3.09 -20.97
C ILE A 184 10.20 -4.01 -20.84
N LEU A 185 9.93 -4.81 -21.88
CA LEU A 185 8.92 -5.86 -21.87
C LEU A 185 9.57 -7.23 -21.90
N ASN A 186 9.19 -8.11 -20.96
CA ASN A 186 9.45 -9.55 -21.05
C ASN A 186 8.14 -10.32 -21.14
N LYS A 187 7.89 -10.97 -22.29
CA LYS A 187 6.65 -11.71 -22.56
C LYS A 187 6.80 -13.23 -22.64
N GLY A 188 7.95 -13.78 -22.23
CA GLY A 188 8.17 -15.24 -22.25
C GLY A 188 9.59 -15.74 -21.96
N GLY A 189 10.57 -14.85 -21.75
CA GLY A 189 11.93 -15.22 -21.35
C GLY A 189 12.19 -15.11 -19.85
N LYS A 190 13.45 -15.29 -19.45
CA LYS A 190 13.96 -14.98 -18.11
C LYS A 190 14.87 -13.76 -18.21
N LEU A 191 14.46 -12.65 -17.60
CA LEU A 191 15.17 -11.39 -17.67
C LEU A 191 15.71 -11.02 -16.28
N TYR A 192 16.98 -10.63 -16.21
CA TYR A 192 17.65 -10.13 -15.01
C TYR A 192 18.06 -8.67 -15.27
N VAL A 193 17.53 -7.74 -14.50
CA VAL A 193 17.87 -6.30 -14.55
C VAL A 193 18.66 -5.95 -13.29
N ASN A 194 19.95 -5.73 -13.45
CA ASN A 194 20.89 -5.50 -12.35
C ASN A 194 21.42 -4.06 -12.38
N GLY A 195 20.78 -3.18 -11.61
CA GLY A 195 21.07 -1.76 -11.58
C GLY A 195 20.68 -1.02 -12.87
N GLY A 196 21.14 0.22 -13.00
CA GLY A 196 20.87 1.07 -14.16
C GLY A 196 19.69 2.03 -13.97
N THR A 197 19.35 2.73 -15.04
CA THR A 197 18.31 3.77 -15.07
C THR A 197 17.33 3.51 -16.19
N ILE A 198 16.04 3.54 -15.87
CA ILE A 198 14.95 3.36 -16.81
C ILE A 198 14.05 4.60 -16.72
N ALA A 199 13.91 5.34 -17.82
CA ALA A 199 13.15 6.58 -17.85
C ALA A 199 12.16 6.61 -19.03
N THR A 200 10.88 6.87 -18.75
CA THR A 200 9.84 6.97 -19.78
C THR A 200 9.13 8.34 -19.78
N ASP A 201 8.84 8.82 -20.98
CA ASP A 201 8.15 10.08 -21.28
C ASP A 201 7.21 9.86 -22.49
N ALA A 202 6.28 8.92 -22.31
CA ALA A 202 5.27 8.52 -23.30
C ALA A 202 4.09 7.89 -22.53
N ALA A 203 2.84 8.19 -22.90
CA ALA A 203 1.68 7.61 -22.22
C ALA A 203 1.64 6.08 -22.39
N GLY A 204 1.24 5.37 -21.33
CA GLY A 204 1.23 3.91 -21.25
C GLY A 204 2.61 3.26 -21.13
N ALA A 205 3.70 4.03 -21.11
CA ALA A 205 5.05 3.48 -21.13
C ALA A 205 5.51 3.05 -19.74
N ALA A 206 5.12 1.84 -19.35
CA ALA A 206 5.58 1.23 -18.11
C ALA A 206 7.11 1.11 -18.06
N GLY A 207 7.71 1.19 -16.87
CA GLY A 207 9.16 1.05 -16.71
C GLY A 207 9.63 -0.37 -17.04
N ILE A 208 9.20 -1.35 -16.24
CA ILE A 208 9.48 -2.78 -16.44
C ILE A 208 8.16 -3.54 -16.44
N PHE A 209 7.93 -4.32 -17.50
CA PHE A 209 6.67 -5.06 -17.69
C PHE A 209 6.93 -6.55 -17.90
N SER A 210 6.32 -7.40 -17.07
CA SER A 210 6.30 -8.86 -17.24
C SER A 210 4.92 -9.33 -17.69
N TYR A 211 4.86 -10.05 -18.80
CA TYR A 211 3.60 -10.52 -19.40
C TYR A 211 3.63 -12.01 -19.68
N ASN A 212 2.49 -12.69 -19.53
CA ASN A 212 2.32 -14.10 -19.92
C ASN A 212 3.37 -15.00 -19.25
N LYS A 213 4.20 -15.73 -20.02
CA LYS A 213 5.26 -16.60 -19.48
C LYS A 213 6.53 -15.84 -19.05
N GLY A 214 6.54 -14.51 -19.11
CA GLY A 214 7.67 -13.68 -18.72
C GLY A 214 8.00 -13.83 -17.23
N VAL A 215 9.28 -13.96 -16.93
CA VAL A 215 9.81 -13.88 -15.56
C VAL A 215 10.90 -12.84 -15.49
N ILE A 216 10.71 -11.82 -14.67
CA ILE A 216 11.68 -10.75 -14.45
C ILE A 216 12.24 -10.83 -13.03
N TYR A 217 13.55 -10.70 -12.91
CA TYR A 217 14.26 -10.41 -11.68
C TYR A 217 14.87 -9.02 -11.83
N ALA A 218 14.64 -8.11 -10.89
CA ALA A 218 15.18 -6.76 -10.93
C ALA A 218 15.83 -6.38 -9.59
N GLN A 219 17.00 -5.77 -9.59
CA GLN A 219 17.59 -5.21 -8.38
C GLN A 219 18.22 -3.85 -8.61
N GLY A 220 18.19 -2.99 -7.57
CA GLY A 220 18.98 -1.75 -7.50
C GLY A 220 18.78 -0.75 -8.65
N SER A 221 17.71 -0.87 -9.44
CA SER A 221 17.46 0.00 -10.59
C SER A 221 16.69 1.24 -10.18
N THR A 222 16.97 2.37 -10.82
CA THR A 222 16.15 3.58 -10.72
C THR A 222 15.18 3.65 -11.89
N ILE A 223 13.88 3.76 -11.61
CA ILE A 223 12.81 3.78 -12.60
C ILE A 223 12.01 5.07 -12.45
N ASN A 224 11.87 5.84 -13.52
CA ASN A 224 11.07 7.06 -13.55
C ASN A 224 10.12 7.06 -14.74
N THR A 225 8.82 7.11 -14.49
CA THR A 225 7.81 7.26 -15.54
C THR A 225 7.08 8.60 -15.38
N LYS A 226 6.78 9.27 -16.50
CA LYS A 226 6.25 10.64 -16.45
C LYS A 226 4.80 10.80 -16.85
N GLN A 227 4.36 10.07 -17.87
CA GLN A 227 3.07 10.30 -18.51
C GLN A 227 1.99 9.38 -17.94
N ASP A 228 0.74 9.63 -18.27
CA ASP A 228 -0.41 8.89 -17.75
C ASP A 228 -0.35 7.41 -18.13
N THR A 229 -1.02 6.58 -17.33
CA THR A 229 -1.10 5.13 -17.46
C THR A 229 0.26 4.40 -17.49
N SER A 230 1.33 5.06 -17.04
CA SER A 230 2.71 4.57 -17.13
C SER A 230 3.18 4.00 -15.78
N GLY A 231 2.84 2.75 -15.49
CA GLY A 231 3.23 2.09 -14.24
C GLY A 231 4.75 1.92 -14.07
N GLY A 232 5.21 1.82 -12.82
CA GLY A 232 6.64 1.63 -12.50
C GLY A 232 7.13 0.22 -12.84
N ILE A 233 6.81 -0.73 -11.96
CA ILE A 233 6.94 -2.17 -12.23
C ILE A 233 5.55 -2.77 -12.45
N HIS A 234 5.42 -3.61 -13.49
CA HIS A 234 4.14 -4.05 -14.00
C HIS A 234 4.10 -5.56 -14.25
N VAL A 235 3.04 -6.26 -13.81
CA VAL A 235 2.70 -7.62 -14.28
C VAL A 235 1.27 -7.70 -14.85
N ALA A 236 1.09 -8.46 -15.93
CA ALA A 236 -0.23 -8.78 -16.46
C ALA A 236 -0.23 -10.16 -17.16
N GLY A 237 -1.41 -10.70 -17.45
CA GLY A 237 -1.58 -11.97 -18.16
C GLY A 237 -0.87 -13.17 -17.53
N GLY A 238 -0.64 -13.18 -16.21
CA GLY A 238 0.07 -14.24 -15.50
C GLY A 238 1.59 -14.07 -15.40
N GLY A 239 2.12 -12.91 -15.81
CA GLY A 239 3.55 -12.59 -15.71
C GLY A 239 4.08 -12.60 -14.27
N LYS A 240 5.40 -12.82 -14.12
CA LYS A 240 6.08 -12.84 -12.82
C LYS A 240 7.18 -11.79 -12.74
N LEU A 241 7.27 -11.10 -11.61
CA LEU A 241 8.30 -10.09 -11.35
C LEU A 241 8.79 -10.17 -9.90
N TYR A 242 10.11 -10.27 -9.73
CA TYR A 242 10.76 -10.32 -8.43
C TYR A 242 11.75 -9.17 -8.31
N ALA A 243 11.63 -8.36 -7.25
CA ALA A 243 12.36 -7.11 -7.13
C ALA A 243 13.10 -7.00 -5.80
N TRP A 244 14.33 -6.46 -5.82
CA TRP A 244 15.12 -6.15 -4.64
C TRP A 244 15.64 -4.71 -4.65
N GLY A 245 15.18 -3.89 -3.70
CA GLY A 245 15.73 -2.54 -3.48
C GLY A 245 15.67 -1.63 -4.71
N LEU A 246 14.52 -1.55 -5.39
CA LEU A 246 14.35 -0.60 -6.50
C LEU A 246 14.05 0.81 -5.96
N ASN A 247 14.34 1.81 -6.77
CA ASN A 247 13.87 3.18 -6.56
C ASN A 247 12.95 3.58 -7.71
N VAL A 248 11.64 3.62 -7.45
CA VAL A 248 10.60 3.80 -8.47
C VAL A 248 9.82 5.08 -8.19
N THR A 249 9.69 5.93 -9.21
CA THR A 249 8.86 7.13 -9.18
C THR A 249 7.98 7.19 -10.42
N THR A 250 6.68 7.38 -10.23
CA THR A 250 5.71 7.56 -11.32
C THR A 250 4.98 8.89 -11.12
N ASN A 251 4.68 9.60 -12.21
CA ASN A 251 4.13 10.96 -12.12
C ASN A 251 2.77 11.16 -12.79
N GLY A 252 2.44 10.37 -13.82
CA GLY A 252 1.19 10.51 -14.56
C GLY A 252 -0.01 9.99 -13.78
N GLU A 253 -1.20 10.32 -14.24
CA GLU A 253 -2.45 9.78 -13.72
C GLU A 253 -2.56 8.28 -13.97
N SER A 254 -3.31 7.58 -13.12
CA SER A 254 -3.48 6.11 -13.22
C SER A 254 -2.17 5.33 -13.33
N SER A 255 -1.11 5.79 -12.66
CA SER A 255 0.26 5.29 -12.83
C SER A 255 0.82 4.81 -11.49
N ALA A 256 0.32 3.67 -10.99
CA ALA A 256 0.85 3.09 -9.77
C ALA A 256 2.34 2.71 -9.88
N ALA A 257 3.08 2.85 -8.78
CA ALA A 257 4.50 2.50 -8.75
C ALA A 257 4.71 0.98 -8.81
N ILE A 258 3.85 0.23 -8.14
CA ILE A 258 3.69 -1.22 -8.30
C ILE A 258 2.30 -1.45 -8.90
N ARG A 259 2.23 -2.05 -10.08
CA ARG A 259 0.99 -2.16 -10.84
C ARG A 259 0.76 -3.55 -11.39
N SER A 260 -0.48 -4.02 -11.38
CA SER A 260 -0.87 -5.12 -12.26
C SER A 260 -2.18 -4.80 -12.97
N ASP A 261 -2.47 -5.56 -14.03
CA ASP A 261 -3.68 -5.39 -14.82
C ASP A 261 -4.22 -6.75 -15.30
N ARG A 262 -5.12 -6.74 -16.29
CA ARG A 262 -5.87 -7.89 -16.79
C ARG A 262 -5.09 -9.20 -16.84
N GLY A 263 -5.70 -10.24 -16.29
CA GLY A 263 -5.13 -11.60 -16.23
C GLY A 263 -4.10 -11.79 -15.11
N GLY A 264 -3.89 -10.77 -14.26
CA GLY A 264 -3.12 -10.83 -13.03
C GLY A 264 -1.66 -11.22 -13.22
N GLY A 265 -1.09 -11.86 -12.20
CA GLY A 265 0.31 -12.25 -12.16
C GLY A 265 0.81 -12.47 -10.75
N THR A 266 2.13 -12.50 -10.59
CA THR A 266 2.76 -12.61 -9.28
C THR A 266 3.90 -11.61 -9.14
N MET A 267 3.92 -10.87 -8.04
CA MET A 267 5.06 -10.05 -7.65
C MET A 267 5.56 -10.36 -6.24
N VAL A 268 6.87 -10.43 -6.07
CA VAL A 268 7.52 -10.41 -4.75
C VAL A 268 8.57 -9.32 -4.73
N VAL A 269 8.39 -8.35 -3.85
CA VAL A 269 9.22 -7.16 -3.72
C VAL A 269 9.87 -7.14 -2.34
N ASP A 270 11.18 -6.97 -2.27
CA ASP A 270 11.95 -6.95 -1.02
C ASP A 270 12.86 -5.71 -0.96
N GLY A 271 12.51 -4.76 -0.10
CA GLY A 271 13.18 -3.47 -0.01
C GLY A 271 12.78 -2.47 -1.09
N GLY A 272 13.31 -1.26 -0.98
CA GLY A 272 13.17 -0.21 -2.00
C GLY A 272 12.17 0.88 -1.65
N THR A 273 12.03 1.83 -2.56
CA THR A 273 11.12 2.97 -2.46
C THR A 273 10.28 3.06 -3.72
N TYR A 274 8.96 3.12 -3.54
CA TYR A 274 7.98 3.12 -4.61
C TYR A 274 7.04 4.30 -4.36
N THR A 275 7.20 5.35 -5.16
CA THR A 275 6.43 6.59 -5.04
C THR A 275 5.59 6.84 -6.28
N SER A 276 4.30 7.08 -6.09
CA SER A 276 3.39 7.54 -7.14
C SER A 276 2.86 8.93 -6.80
N ASN A 277 2.94 9.85 -7.78
CA ASN A 277 2.59 11.25 -7.58
C ASN A 277 1.26 11.65 -8.23
N GLY A 278 0.79 10.90 -9.23
CA GLY A 278 -0.41 11.21 -9.99
C GLY A 278 -1.72 10.97 -9.22
N ILE A 279 -2.80 11.56 -9.73
CA ILE A 279 -4.17 11.28 -9.26
C ILE A 279 -4.56 9.85 -9.68
N GLY A 280 -5.34 9.16 -8.86
CA GLY A 280 -5.78 7.78 -9.12
C GLY A 280 -4.60 6.81 -9.29
N SER A 281 -3.45 7.14 -8.69
CA SER A 281 -2.20 6.40 -8.80
C SER A 281 -1.80 5.89 -7.42
N PRO A 282 -2.38 4.78 -6.96
CA PRO A 282 -2.01 4.23 -5.68
C PRO A 282 -0.56 3.76 -5.68
N ALA A 283 0.01 3.57 -4.48
CA ALA A 283 1.35 3.02 -4.38
C ALA A 283 1.36 1.59 -4.95
N ILE A 284 0.27 0.83 -4.69
CA ILE A 284 -0.01 -0.46 -5.31
C ILE A 284 -1.43 -0.47 -5.89
N TYR A 285 -1.53 -0.72 -7.19
CA TYR A 285 -2.78 -1.11 -7.85
C TYR A 285 -2.69 -2.60 -8.20
N SER A 286 -3.66 -3.42 -7.75
CA SER A 286 -3.59 -4.87 -7.88
C SER A 286 -4.86 -5.53 -8.41
N THR A 287 -4.59 -6.34 -9.43
CA THR A 287 -5.37 -7.42 -10.02
C THR A 287 -4.57 -8.74 -9.99
N ALA A 288 -3.59 -8.84 -9.08
CA ALA A 288 -2.60 -9.91 -9.01
C ALA A 288 -2.30 -10.37 -7.57
N ASP A 289 -1.44 -11.36 -7.42
CA ASP A 289 -0.85 -11.77 -6.14
C ASP A 289 0.47 -11.02 -5.90
N ILE A 290 0.45 -10.03 -5.00
CA ILE A 290 1.56 -9.12 -4.73
C ILE A 290 1.99 -9.25 -3.27
N THR A 291 3.25 -9.60 -3.05
CA THR A 291 3.88 -9.61 -1.72
C THR A 291 5.01 -8.59 -1.66
N VAL A 292 5.01 -7.73 -0.65
CA VAL A 292 6.03 -6.70 -0.43
C VAL A 292 6.60 -6.83 0.98
N ASN A 293 7.92 -6.78 1.10
CA ASN A 293 8.64 -6.80 2.37
C ASN A 293 9.59 -5.61 2.49
N ASN A 294 9.67 -5.01 3.68
CA ASN A 294 10.67 -3.99 4.03
C ASN A 294 10.78 -2.81 3.05
N ALA A 295 9.67 -2.39 2.44
CA ALA A 295 9.65 -1.32 1.45
C ALA A 295 9.01 -0.04 1.98
N THR A 296 9.32 1.10 1.35
CA THR A 296 8.58 2.35 1.51
C THR A 296 7.68 2.58 0.30
N LEU A 297 6.38 2.61 0.53
CA LEU A 297 5.30 2.73 -0.45
C LEU A 297 4.57 4.05 -0.18
N ASN A 298 4.54 4.95 -1.16
CA ASN A 298 4.03 6.30 -0.96
C ASN A 298 3.21 6.78 -2.17
N ALA A 299 1.91 6.98 -1.97
CA ALA A 299 1.05 7.71 -2.90
C ALA A 299 0.86 9.14 -2.38
N THR A 300 1.30 10.15 -3.13
CA THR A 300 1.24 11.54 -2.65
C THR A 300 -0.09 12.24 -2.94
N ASN A 301 -0.86 11.72 -3.89
CA ASN A 301 -2.13 12.30 -4.35
C ASN A 301 -3.18 11.24 -4.70
N SER A 302 -3.15 10.11 -3.98
CA SER A 302 -4.06 8.97 -4.16
C SER A 302 -4.16 8.15 -2.87
N GLU A 303 -5.10 7.23 -2.84
CA GLU A 303 -5.13 6.10 -1.92
C GLU A 303 -3.80 5.32 -1.98
N ALA A 304 -3.42 4.64 -0.91
CA ALA A 304 -2.19 3.87 -0.87
C ALA A 304 -2.34 2.53 -1.61
N ILE A 305 -3.52 1.91 -1.49
CA ILE A 305 -3.84 0.58 -2.02
C ILE A 305 -5.17 0.63 -2.74
N CYS A 306 -5.19 0.06 -3.95
CA CYS A 306 -6.40 -0.26 -4.69
C CYS A 306 -6.33 -1.73 -5.11
N LEU A 307 -7.19 -2.57 -4.53
CA LEU A 307 -7.24 -4.01 -4.75
C LEU A 307 -8.57 -4.41 -5.36
N GLU A 308 -8.52 -5.10 -6.49
CA GLU A 308 -9.72 -5.51 -7.23
C GLU A 308 -10.00 -7.00 -7.16
N GLY A 309 -11.22 -7.37 -6.78
CA GLY A 309 -11.76 -8.74 -6.88
C GLY A 309 -10.86 -9.80 -6.26
N LYS A 310 -10.81 -10.97 -6.89
CA LYS A 310 -10.12 -12.18 -6.39
C LYS A 310 -8.59 -12.11 -6.49
N ASN A 311 -7.99 -11.19 -5.75
CA ASN A 311 -6.55 -10.92 -5.75
C ASN A 311 -6.00 -10.72 -4.33
N THR A 312 -4.69 -10.55 -4.21
CA THR A 312 -4.06 -10.48 -2.89
C THR A 312 -2.91 -9.49 -2.85
N ILE A 313 -2.87 -8.69 -1.79
CA ILE A 313 -1.71 -7.86 -1.41
C ILE A 313 -1.30 -8.26 0.00
N ARG A 314 -0.03 -8.62 0.18
CA ARG A 314 0.58 -8.86 1.50
C ARG A 314 1.74 -7.91 1.72
N LEU A 315 1.71 -7.18 2.84
CA LEU A 315 2.75 -6.24 3.23
C LEU A 315 3.39 -6.71 4.54
N PHE A 316 4.70 -6.92 4.51
CA PHE A 316 5.49 -7.30 5.68
C PHE A 316 6.49 -6.19 6.00
N ASN A 317 6.52 -5.73 7.26
CA ASN A 317 7.48 -4.74 7.76
C ASN A 317 7.65 -3.51 6.84
N SER A 318 6.58 -3.08 6.17
CA SER A 318 6.63 -2.04 5.13
C SER A 318 5.94 -0.77 5.60
N ASN A 319 6.42 0.37 5.11
CA ASN A 319 5.82 1.67 5.38
C ASN A 319 4.89 2.01 4.21
N LEU A 320 3.59 2.07 4.46
CA LEU A 320 2.55 2.40 3.51
C LEU A 320 2.00 3.79 3.82
N LYS A 321 1.95 4.66 2.81
CA LYS A 321 1.33 5.99 2.92
C LYS A 321 0.45 6.29 1.71
N GLY A 322 -0.74 6.81 1.99
CA GLY A 322 -1.64 7.38 0.99
C GLY A 322 -2.06 8.79 1.40
N ASN A 323 -2.40 9.62 0.43
CA ASN A 323 -2.88 10.97 0.64
C ASN A 323 -3.90 11.29 -0.46
N MET A 324 -5.04 10.61 -0.38
CA MET A 324 -6.09 10.69 -1.38
C MET A 324 -6.81 12.04 -1.29
N PRO A 325 -6.88 12.84 -2.37
CA PRO A 325 -7.69 14.04 -2.37
C PRO A 325 -9.18 13.68 -2.34
N ASP A 326 -9.99 14.53 -1.74
CA ASP A 326 -11.45 14.38 -1.79
C ASP A 326 -11.96 14.49 -3.22
N ASN A 327 -12.97 13.68 -3.53
CA ASN A 327 -13.56 13.64 -4.86
C ASN A 327 -15.07 13.41 -4.73
N GLU A 328 -15.86 14.30 -5.34
CA GLU A 328 -17.34 14.28 -5.32
C GLU A 328 -17.96 13.02 -5.96
N GLN A 329 -17.19 12.30 -6.79
CA GLN A 329 -17.59 11.00 -7.35
C GLN A 329 -17.43 9.86 -6.34
N ASN A 330 -16.64 10.04 -5.29
CA ASN A 330 -16.49 9.09 -4.22
C ASN A 330 -17.46 9.45 -3.09
N ASP A 331 -18.10 8.44 -2.50
CA ASP A 331 -18.99 8.67 -1.35
C ASP A 331 -18.20 9.00 -0.06
N ASN A 332 -16.91 8.71 -0.06
CA ASN A 332 -15.99 8.91 1.04
C ASN A 332 -14.54 8.89 0.55
N THR A 333 -13.61 9.21 1.43
CA THR A 333 -12.16 9.15 1.16
C THR A 333 -11.52 8.05 2.01
N TRP A 334 -10.56 7.30 1.44
CA TRP A 334 -9.92 6.15 2.08
C TRP A 334 -8.40 6.08 1.84
N THR A 335 -7.71 5.29 2.66
CA THR A 335 -6.29 4.96 2.46
C THR A 335 -6.11 3.66 1.68
N ALA A 336 -6.96 2.66 1.90
CA ALA A 336 -6.90 1.39 1.21
C ALA A 336 -8.31 0.90 0.87
N ILE A 337 -8.52 0.48 -0.38
CA ILE A 337 -9.79 -0.07 -0.86
C ILE A 337 -9.65 -1.50 -1.37
N VAL A 338 -10.62 -2.34 -1.03
CA VAL A 338 -10.85 -3.66 -1.64
C VAL A 338 -12.26 -3.69 -2.22
N TYR A 339 -12.37 -3.76 -3.55
CA TYR A 339 -13.64 -3.66 -4.26
C TYR A 339 -13.65 -4.52 -5.52
N GLN A 340 -14.81 -4.70 -6.15
CA GLN A 340 -14.88 -5.22 -7.52
C GLN A 340 -15.28 -4.08 -8.46
N SER A 341 -14.47 -3.83 -9.47
CA SER A 341 -14.84 -2.94 -10.57
C SER A 341 -15.72 -3.67 -11.60
N MET A 342 -16.28 -2.90 -12.53
CA MET A 342 -17.08 -3.42 -13.65
C MET A 342 -16.28 -3.45 -14.97
N SER A 343 -14.94 -3.42 -14.91
CA SER A 343 -14.09 -3.43 -16.13
C SER A 343 -13.92 -4.83 -16.72
N GLY A 344 -14.08 -5.88 -15.91
CA GLY A 344 -13.76 -7.26 -16.28
C GLY A 344 -12.27 -7.58 -16.24
N ASP A 345 -11.42 -6.68 -15.74
CA ASP A 345 -9.96 -6.91 -15.66
C ASP A 345 -9.55 -7.87 -14.55
N SER A 346 -10.37 -7.92 -13.49
CA SER A 346 -10.22 -8.82 -12.35
C SER A 346 -11.37 -9.82 -12.30
N GLN A 347 -11.05 -11.06 -11.93
CA GLN A 347 -12.06 -12.08 -11.63
C GLN A 347 -12.82 -11.70 -10.37
N GLU A 348 -14.14 -11.89 -10.39
CA GLU A 348 -14.98 -11.77 -9.19
C GLU A 348 -14.56 -12.79 -8.13
N GLY A 349 -14.61 -12.36 -6.87
CA GLY A 349 -14.33 -13.19 -5.70
C GLY A 349 -13.56 -12.42 -4.63
N ASN A 350 -13.07 -13.15 -3.62
CA ASN A 350 -12.49 -12.57 -2.42
C ASN A 350 -11.14 -11.88 -2.64
N GLY A 351 -11.10 -10.57 -2.42
CA GLY A 351 -9.87 -9.79 -2.32
C GLY A 351 -9.25 -9.87 -0.93
N THR A 352 -7.95 -10.13 -0.83
CA THR A 352 -7.23 -10.21 0.46
C THR A 352 -6.20 -9.10 0.59
N PHE A 353 -6.34 -8.26 1.60
CA PHE A 353 -5.32 -7.31 2.03
C PHE A 353 -4.77 -7.74 3.39
N GLU A 354 -3.47 -8.01 3.44
CA GLU A 354 -2.76 -8.34 4.67
C GLU A 354 -1.62 -7.36 4.92
N MET A 355 -1.48 -6.91 6.16
CA MET A 355 -0.35 -6.10 6.60
C MET A 355 0.13 -6.55 7.98
N VAL A 356 1.42 -6.90 8.06
CA VAL A 356 2.08 -7.42 9.27
C VAL A 356 3.31 -6.55 9.57
N GLY A 357 3.30 -5.87 10.71
CA GLY A 357 4.33 -4.92 11.09
C GLY A 357 4.34 -3.65 10.22
N GLY A 358 5.39 -2.84 10.38
CA GLY A 358 5.56 -1.60 9.61
C GLY A 358 4.59 -0.50 10.03
N THR A 359 4.34 0.44 9.13
CA THR A 359 3.48 1.60 9.41
C THR A 359 2.48 1.85 8.29
N LEU A 360 1.21 2.12 8.62
CA LEU A 360 0.20 2.63 7.71
C LEU A 360 -0.08 4.09 8.06
N THR A 361 0.10 5.01 7.11
CA THR A 361 -0.18 6.44 7.30
C THR A 361 -1.28 6.89 6.36
N SER A 362 -2.39 7.35 6.94
CA SER A 362 -3.45 8.06 6.21
C SER A 362 -3.13 9.54 6.19
N GLY A 363 -3.04 10.12 4.99
CA GLY A 363 -2.97 11.56 4.79
C GLY A 363 -4.34 12.24 4.78
N ASN A 364 -5.41 11.50 4.50
CA ASN A 364 -6.77 12.02 4.41
C ASN A 364 -7.82 10.89 4.52
N GLY A 365 -8.98 11.18 5.10
CA GLY A 365 -10.12 10.26 5.16
C GLY A 365 -9.90 9.01 6.01
N GLY A 366 -10.76 8.00 5.79
CA GLY A 366 -10.75 6.74 6.52
C GLY A 366 -9.58 5.81 6.15
N ILE A 367 -9.44 4.71 6.91
CA ILE A 367 -8.36 3.76 6.67
C ILE A 367 -8.75 2.72 5.61
N PHE A 368 -9.68 1.82 5.93
CA PHE A 368 -10.07 0.71 5.05
C PHE A 368 -11.49 0.86 4.55
N TYR A 369 -11.67 0.79 3.23
CA TYR A 369 -12.97 0.74 2.59
C TYR A 369 -13.14 -0.55 1.79
N THR A 370 -14.31 -1.17 1.87
CA THR A 370 -14.69 -2.27 1.01
C THR A 370 -16.15 -2.19 0.61
N THR A 371 -16.42 -2.51 -0.65
CA THR A 371 -17.73 -2.43 -1.28
C THR A 371 -17.78 -3.36 -2.50
N ASN A 372 -18.96 -3.82 -2.88
CA ASN A 372 -19.21 -4.60 -4.09
C ASN A 372 -18.34 -5.87 -4.24
N THR A 373 -17.90 -6.50 -3.15
CA THR A 373 -16.99 -7.65 -3.24
C THR A 373 -16.96 -8.48 -1.95
N ASP A 374 -16.49 -9.71 -2.07
CA ASP A 374 -15.98 -10.47 -0.93
C ASP A 374 -14.59 -9.91 -0.56
N SER A 375 -14.34 -9.67 0.72
CA SER A 375 -13.05 -9.13 1.16
C SER A 375 -12.54 -9.75 2.45
N THR A 376 -11.22 -9.86 2.54
CA THR A 376 -10.50 -10.29 3.73
C THR A 376 -9.43 -9.26 4.07
N PHE A 377 -9.49 -8.70 5.27
CA PHE A 377 -8.46 -7.83 5.83
C PHE A 377 -7.77 -8.53 7.00
N ILE A 378 -6.44 -8.51 7.02
CA ILE A 378 -5.63 -9.14 8.07
C ILE A 378 -4.61 -8.11 8.54
N LEU A 379 -4.68 -7.69 9.80
CA LEU A 379 -3.70 -6.79 10.40
C LEU A 379 -3.04 -7.43 11.61
N SER A 380 -1.72 -7.29 11.69
CA SER A 380 -0.97 -7.63 12.88
C SER A 380 0.19 -6.71 13.17
N ASP A 381 0.23 -6.15 14.38
CA ASP A 381 1.33 -5.30 14.88
C ASP A 381 1.67 -4.10 13.97
N VAL A 382 0.68 -3.56 13.26
CA VAL A 382 0.84 -2.41 12.36
C VAL A 382 0.69 -1.12 13.13
N LYS A 383 1.68 -0.22 13.02
CA LYS A 383 1.51 1.14 13.55
C LYS A 383 0.68 1.98 12.59
N ILE A 384 -0.50 2.39 13.01
CA ILE A 384 -1.39 3.24 12.20
C ILE A 384 -1.26 4.71 12.63
N ASN A 385 -0.90 5.57 11.68
CA ASN A 385 -0.94 7.03 11.82
C ASN A 385 -2.19 7.52 11.10
N TYR A 386 -3.18 7.96 11.87
CA TYR A 386 -4.45 8.47 11.38
C TYR A 386 -4.29 9.92 10.89
N SER A 387 -5.05 10.29 9.86
CA SER A 387 -5.27 11.69 9.50
C SER A 387 -6.06 12.41 10.60
N ASP A 388 -5.92 13.73 10.68
CA ASP A 388 -6.70 14.55 11.61
C ASP A 388 -8.21 14.46 11.30
N ASP A 389 -8.54 14.34 10.01
CA ASP A 389 -9.90 14.21 9.47
C ASP A 389 -10.30 12.72 9.23
N CYS A 390 -9.78 11.79 10.04
CA CYS A 390 -10.10 10.37 9.86
C CYS A 390 -11.57 10.06 10.22
N ASP A 391 -12.39 9.77 9.21
CA ASP A 391 -13.82 9.48 9.35
C ASP A 391 -14.13 8.12 9.99
N TYR A 392 -13.36 7.09 9.62
CA TYR A 392 -13.58 5.71 10.03
C TYR A 392 -12.30 4.87 9.97
N PHE A 393 -12.27 3.81 10.78
CA PHE A 393 -11.25 2.77 10.70
C PHE A 393 -11.57 1.80 9.56
N LEU A 394 -12.78 1.25 9.55
CA LEU A 394 -13.26 0.31 8.53
C LEU A 394 -14.66 0.74 8.08
N ARG A 395 -14.89 0.76 6.78
CA ARG A 395 -16.22 0.87 6.19
C ARG A 395 -16.46 -0.32 5.26
N ALA A 396 -17.43 -1.15 5.58
CA ALA A 396 -17.87 -2.30 4.79
C ALA A 396 -19.35 -2.11 4.43
N THR A 397 -19.59 -1.39 3.34
CA THR A 397 -20.93 -0.92 2.96
C THR A 397 -21.14 -0.99 1.45
N GLY A 398 -22.37 -0.81 1.01
CA GLY A 398 -22.69 -0.39 -0.34
C GLY A 398 -22.12 0.98 -0.71
N ASN A 399 -22.32 1.35 -1.96
CA ASN A 399 -21.96 2.64 -2.52
C ASN A 399 -23.08 3.20 -3.40
N SER A 400 -23.06 4.51 -3.63
CA SER A 400 -24.08 5.24 -4.42
C SER A 400 -24.02 4.95 -5.92
N ASN A 401 -23.03 4.16 -6.37
CA ASN A 401 -22.76 3.80 -7.75
C ASN A 401 -22.29 4.96 -8.65
N LYS A 402 -21.84 6.08 -8.08
CA LYS A 402 -21.24 7.19 -8.85
C LYS A 402 -19.99 6.79 -9.64
N ARG A 403 -19.27 5.75 -9.19
CA ARG A 403 -18.11 5.17 -9.88
C ARG A 403 -18.47 3.98 -10.77
N GLY A 404 -19.74 3.58 -10.83
CA GLY A 404 -20.18 2.41 -11.58
C GLY A 404 -19.85 1.08 -10.91
N TRP A 405 -19.67 1.03 -9.59
CA TRP A 405 -19.33 -0.20 -8.84
C TRP A 405 -20.59 -0.92 -8.36
N GLY A 406 -21.04 -1.88 -9.17
CA GLY A 406 -22.19 -2.72 -8.90
C GLY A 406 -23.53 -1.99 -9.11
N GLN A 407 -24.55 -2.44 -8.39
CA GLN A 407 -25.88 -1.84 -8.40
C GLN A 407 -26.19 -1.26 -7.01
N THR A 408 -26.61 0.01 -6.93
CA THR A 408 -27.03 0.66 -5.69
C THR A 408 -28.07 -0.19 -4.94
N GLY A 409 -27.88 -0.37 -3.63
CA GLY A 409 -28.72 -1.25 -2.80
C GLY A 409 -28.43 -2.75 -2.95
N LYS A 410 -27.47 -3.15 -3.79
CA LYS A 410 -27.04 -4.56 -3.99
C LYS A 410 -25.53 -4.71 -4.11
N ASN A 411 -24.77 -3.66 -3.85
CA ASN A 411 -23.32 -3.58 -3.98
C ASN A 411 -22.63 -3.55 -2.61
N GLY A 412 -23.21 -4.22 -1.62
CA GLY A 412 -22.62 -4.38 -0.29
C GLY A 412 -21.33 -5.20 -0.33
N ALA A 413 -20.61 -5.19 0.79
CA ALA A 413 -19.39 -5.98 0.97
C ALA A 413 -19.66 -7.24 1.79
N ASN A 414 -18.94 -8.32 1.51
CA ASN A 414 -18.87 -9.47 2.40
C ASN A 414 -17.45 -9.55 2.97
N CYS A 415 -17.26 -8.85 4.09
CA CYS A 415 -15.98 -8.56 4.69
C CYS A 415 -15.68 -9.47 5.88
N LYS A 416 -14.49 -10.05 5.88
CA LYS A 416 -13.86 -10.68 7.04
C LYS A 416 -12.65 -9.85 7.46
N PHE A 417 -12.72 -9.25 8.64
CA PHE A 417 -11.63 -8.48 9.22
C PHE A 417 -11.02 -9.23 10.40
N THR A 418 -9.71 -9.49 10.37
CA THR A 418 -8.98 -10.12 11.47
C THR A 418 -7.86 -9.19 11.97
N ALA A 419 -7.96 -8.80 13.23
CA ALA A 419 -6.93 -8.10 13.98
C ALA A 419 -6.23 -9.07 14.95
N SER A 420 -4.90 -9.10 14.92
CA SER A 420 -4.08 -9.89 15.86
C SER A 420 -2.98 -8.99 16.43
N LYS A 421 -2.97 -8.77 17.75
CA LYS A 421 -2.03 -7.82 18.40
C LYS A 421 -2.07 -6.45 17.72
N GLN A 422 -3.27 -5.96 17.43
CA GLN A 422 -3.46 -4.74 16.64
C GLN A 422 -4.16 -3.66 17.47
N GLU A 423 -3.57 -2.46 17.50
CA GLU A 423 -4.22 -1.25 18.00
C GLU A 423 -4.98 -0.55 16.87
N MET A 424 -6.23 -0.20 17.12
CA MET A 424 -7.16 0.37 16.15
C MET A 424 -7.94 1.52 16.80
N LYS A 425 -8.19 2.58 16.03
CA LYS A 425 -8.99 3.75 16.42
C LYS A 425 -9.95 4.13 15.31
N GLY A 426 -11.19 4.48 15.66
CA GLY A 426 -12.18 5.03 14.74
C GLY A 426 -13.42 4.17 14.62
N LYS A 427 -14.37 4.63 13.80
CA LYS A 427 -15.64 3.93 13.56
C LYS A 427 -15.43 2.66 12.71
N VAL A 428 -16.18 1.62 13.01
CA VAL A 428 -16.41 0.49 12.11
C VAL A 428 -17.82 0.64 11.56
N VAL A 429 -17.93 0.90 10.27
CA VAL A 429 -19.19 1.21 9.58
C VAL A 429 -19.61 0.01 8.74
N TYR A 430 -20.87 -0.40 8.85
CA TYR A 430 -21.47 -1.45 8.03
C TYR A 430 -22.91 -1.07 7.66
N ASP A 431 -23.53 -1.81 6.75
CA ASP A 431 -24.94 -1.64 6.39
C ASP A 431 -25.65 -3.00 6.24
N SER A 432 -26.97 -2.95 6.10
CA SER A 432 -27.81 -4.14 5.99
C SER A 432 -27.71 -4.88 4.65
N ILE A 433 -26.94 -4.39 3.67
CA ILE A 433 -26.63 -5.15 2.45
C ILE A 433 -25.22 -5.74 2.48
N SER A 434 -24.49 -5.57 3.59
CA SER A 434 -23.14 -6.06 3.79
C SER A 434 -23.06 -7.08 4.93
N ASN A 435 -22.17 -8.05 4.79
CA ASN A 435 -21.81 -8.98 5.85
C ASN A 435 -20.42 -8.63 6.38
N LEU A 436 -20.30 -8.44 7.69
CA LEU A 436 -19.05 -8.14 8.37
C LEU A 436 -18.81 -9.15 9.49
N ASN A 437 -17.73 -9.92 9.39
CA ASN A 437 -17.17 -10.69 10.49
C ASN A 437 -15.90 -10.02 11.00
N PHE A 438 -15.93 -9.47 12.21
CA PHE A 438 -14.85 -8.69 12.80
C PHE A 438 -14.23 -9.43 14.00
N TYR A 439 -13.01 -9.92 13.83
CA TYR A 439 -12.29 -10.71 14.82
C TYR A 439 -11.16 -9.89 15.48
N MET A 440 -11.19 -9.77 16.80
CA MET A 440 -10.13 -9.19 17.63
C MET A 440 -9.45 -10.30 18.43
N LYS A 441 -8.17 -10.54 18.14
CA LYS A 441 -7.36 -11.61 18.73
C LYS A 441 -6.06 -11.08 19.34
N ASP A 442 -5.45 -11.91 20.17
CA ASP A 442 -4.05 -11.81 20.58
C ASP A 442 -3.72 -10.43 21.17
N GLY A 443 -4.57 -9.94 22.07
CA GLY A 443 -4.40 -8.65 22.74
C GLY A 443 -4.75 -7.42 21.91
N SER A 444 -5.57 -7.58 20.87
CA SER A 444 -6.00 -6.46 20.03
C SER A 444 -6.87 -5.46 20.79
N LYS A 445 -6.80 -4.19 20.38
CA LYS A 445 -7.54 -3.10 20.98
C LYS A 445 -8.22 -2.24 19.93
N LEU A 446 -9.55 -2.08 20.03
CA LEU A 446 -10.32 -1.11 19.26
C LEU A 446 -10.75 0.04 20.18
N THR A 447 -10.44 1.27 19.82
CA THR A 447 -10.99 2.48 20.45
C THR A 447 -11.93 3.17 19.46
N GLY A 448 -13.22 2.91 19.57
CA GLY A 448 -14.18 3.29 18.55
C GLY A 448 -15.60 2.80 18.81
N SER A 449 -16.44 2.90 17.80
CA SER A 449 -17.84 2.46 17.80
C SER A 449 -18.18 1.70 16.52
N PHE A 450 -19.24 0.88 16.57
CA PHE A 450 -19.82 0.24 15.40
C PHE A 450 -21.08 1.00 14.97
N VAL A 451 -21.15 1.34 13.68
CA VAL A 451 -22.20 2.19 13.10
C VAL A 451 -22.91 1.43 11.99
N ASP A 452 -24.23 1.37 12.11
CA ASP A 452 -25.18 0.85 11.12
C ASP A 452 -25.61 2.00 10.20
N ASP A 453 -25.03 2.09 9.01
CA ASP A 453 -25.16 3.22 8.06
C ASP A 453 -25.91 2.79 6.79
N GLU A 454 -27.23 2.93 6.81
CA GLU A 454 -28.14 2.50 5.75
C GLU A 454 -28.17 3.44 4.52
N THR A 455 -27.32 4.47 4.46
CA THR A 455 -27.38 5.53 3.43
C THR A 455 -27.38 4.97 2.00
N ASN A 456 -26.61 3.93 1.73
CA ASN A 456 -26.47 3.30 0.41
C ASN A 456 -27.14 1.92 0.29
N ALA A 457 -27.90 1.51 1.31
CA ALA A 457 -28.52 0.18 1.38
C ALA A 457 -29.85 0.09 0.61
N GLY A 458 -30.36 1.18 0.05
CA GLY A 458 -31.62 1.20 -0.70
C GLY A 458 -32.82 0.90 0.21
N THR A 459 -33.52 -0.21 -0.04
CA THR A 459 -34.64 -0.66 0.81
C THR A 459 -34.19 -1.44 2.04
N GLY A 460 -32.89 -1.57 2.26
CA GLY A 460 -32.28 -2.42 3.28
C GLY A 460 -32.16 -3.88 2.86
N GLY A 461 -31.44 -4.67 3.66
CA GLY A 461 -31.17 -6.09 3.45
C GLY A 461 -31.06 -6.89 4.76
N ASP A 462 -30.48 -8.09 4.67
CA ASP A 462 -30.31 -9.04 5.79
C ASP A 462 -28.84 -9.26 6.21
N GLY A 463 -27.96 -8.38 5.74
CA GLY A 463 -26.55 -8.28 6.11
C GLY A 463 -26.35 -8.16 7.62
N LYS A 464 -25.19 -8.64 8.09
CA LYS A 464 -24.93 -8.82 9.51
C LYS A 464 -23.56 -8.28 9.90
N CYS A 465 -23.48 -7.64 11.06
CA CYS A 465 -22.22 -7.35 11.73
C CYS A 465 -22.03 -8.31 12.92
N ASN A 466 -21.07 -9.22 12.79
CA ASN A 466 -20.67 -10.18 13.81
C ASN A 466 -19.32 -9.76 14.40
N VAL A 467 -19.25 -9.57 15.72
CA VAL A 467 -18.04 -9.11 16.40
C VAL A 467 -17.57 -10.18 17.40
N TYR A 468 -16.29 -10.52 17.31
CA TYR A 468 -15.64 -11.56 18.12
C TYR A 468 -14.46 -10.97 18.87
N ILE A 469 -14.45 -11.03 20.20
CA ILE A 469 -13.42 -10.40 21.05
C ILE A 469 -12.79 -11.45 21.97
N SER A 470 -11.49 -11.71 21.77
CA SER A 470 -10.75 -12.69 22.58
C SER A 470 -10.58 -12.21 24.02
N SER A 471 -10.36 -13.14 24.95
CA SER A 471 -10.23 -12.86 26.38
C SER A 471 -9.16 -11.85 26.76
N ASP A 472 -8.12 -11.71 25.93
CA ASP A 472 -7.03 -10.73 26.10
C ASP A 472 -7.24 -9.42 25.31
N SER A 473 -8.26 -9.34 24.46
CA SER A 473 -8.57 -8.16 23.64
C SER A 473 -9.52 -7.19 24.37
N THR A 474 -9.49 -5.92 23.96
CA THR A 474 -10.30 -4.85 24.57
C THR A 474 -10.97 -3.97 23.52
N TRP A 475 -12.28 -3.77 23.65
CA TRP A 475 -13.01 -2.73 22.95
C TRP A 475 -13.30 -1.55 23.89
N VAL A 476 -12.68 -0.42 23.61
CA VAL A 476 -12.95 0.88 24.25
C VAL A 476 -14.02 1.60 23.43
N VAL A 477 -15.25 1.62 23.93
CA VAL A 477 -16.43 2.18 23.28
C VAL A 477 -16.41 3.70 23.41
N THR A 478 -16.52 4.39 22.27
CA THR A 478 -16.50 5.86 22.20
C THR A 478 -17.85 6.48 21.89
N ASP A 479 -18.81 5.67 21.45
CA ASP A 479 -20.19 6.07 21.16
C ASP A 479 -21.12 4.86 21.27
N ASN A 480 -22.43 5.12 21.39
CA ASN A 480 -23.43 4.07 21.27
C ASN A 480 -23.21 3.29 19.97
N SER A 481 -23.26 1.96 20.08
CA SER A 481 -22.92 1.08 18.98
C SER A 481 -24.05 0.09 18.73
N LYS A 482 -24.24 -0.28 17.47
CA LYS A 482 -25.15 -1.35 17.08
C LYS A 482 -24.35 -2.40 16.31
N VAL A 483 -24.51 -3.67 16.69
CA VAL A 483 -23.95 -4.82 15.97
C VAL A 483 -25.01 -5.92 15.95
N THR A 484 -24.97 -6.81 14.97
CA THR A 484 -25.96 -7.89 14.91
C THR A 484 -25.71 -8.93 16.00
N ASN A 485 -24.51 -9.50 16.01
CA ASN A 485 -24.15 -10.55 16.96
C ASN A 485 -22.83 -10.20 17.64
N LEU A 486 -22.81 -10.26 18.98
CA LEU A 486 -21.64 -9.98 19.79
C LEU A 486 -21.21 -11.21 20.57
N TYR A 487 -19.99 -11.67 20.29
CA TYR A 487 -19.34 -12.80 20.96
C TYR A 487 -18.10 -12.28 21.68
N SER A 488 -18.17 -12.11 23.00
CA SER A 488 -17.08 -11.47 23.74
C SER A 488 -16.62 -12.30 24.93
N GLU A 489 -15.37 -12.75 24.87
CA GLU A 489 -14.62 -13.24 26.02
C GLU A 489 -13.76 -12.11 26.64
N GLY A 490 -13.52 -11.03 25.88
CA GLY A 490 -12.71 -9.88 26.27
C GLY A 490 -13.47 -8.76 26.99
N LYS A 491 -12.80 -7.62 27.12
CA LYS A 491 -13.31 -6.44 27.84
C LYS A 491 -14.01 -5.46 26.91
N ILE A 492 -15.17 -4.98 27.32
CA ILE A 492 -15.91 -3.91 26.65
C ILE A 492 -16.15 -2.80 27.68
N VAL A 493 -15.43 -1.70 27.51
CA VAL A 493 -15.38 -0.58 28.47
C VAL A 493 -15.42 0.75 27.74
N ASP A 494 -15.62 1.86 28.43
CA ASP A 494 -15.38 3.19 27.86
C ASP A 494 -13.95 3.70 28.14
N SER A 495 -13.68 4.95 27.75
CA SER A 495 -12.37 5.59 27.95
C SER A 495 -11.97 5.76 29.43
N GLU A 496 -12.92 5.73 30.36
CA GLU A 496 -12.69 5.78 31.81
C GLU A 496 -12.52 4.38 32.41
N GLY A 497 -12.68 3.33 31.60
CA GLY A 497 -12.62 1.93 32.05
C GLY A 497 -13.93 1.42 32.65
N LYS A 498 -15.03 2.19 32.55
CA LYS A 498 -16.35 1.78 33.03
C LYS A 498 -16.93 0.72 32.12
N ILE A 499 -17.66 -0.23 32.69
CA ILE A 499 -18.25 -1.34 31.93
C ILE A 499 -19.38 -0.77 31.07
N VAL A 500 -19.41 -1.16 29.80
CA VAL A 500 -20.46 -0.73 28.87
C VAL A 500 -21.66 -1.66 28.99
N THR A 501 -22.86 -1.08 28.99
CA THR A 501 -24.09 -1.89 29.01
C THR A 501 -24.29 -2.56 27.65
N ILE A 502 -24.52 -3.87 27.65
CA ILE A 502 -24.89 -4.65 26.45
C ILE A 502 -26.36 -5.01 26.54
N LYS A 503 -27.13 -4.57 25.54
CA LYS A 503 -28.58 -4.67 25.55
C LYS A 503 -29.10 -5.24 24.23
N GLY A 504 -30.06 -6.15 24.31
CA GLY A 504 -30.81 -6.66 23.17
C GLY A 504 -31.71 -5.59 22.56
N GLU A 505 -31.96 -5.69 21.26
CA GLU A 505 -32.99 -4.91 20.56
C GLU A 505 -34.39 -5.10 21.20
N ASP A 506 -34.63 -6.25 21.83
CA ASP A 506 -35.84 -6.61 22.57
C ASP A 506 -35.94 -5.97 23.97
N GLY A 507 -34.92 -5.27 24.43
CA GLY A 507 -34.87 -4.68 25.77
C GLY A 507 -34.04 -5.46 26.79
N THR A 508 -33.69 -6.71 26.51
CA THR A 508 -32.97 -7.61 27.44
C THR A 508 -31.59 -7.05 27.76
N VAL A 509 -31.25 -6.89 29.04
CA VAL A 509 -29.91 -6.44 29.45
C VAL A 509 -29.04 -7.66 29.70
N TYR A 510 -28.09 -7.94 28.80
CA TYR A 510 -27.18 -9.07 28.91
C TYR A 510 -25.99 -8.78 29.84
N VAL A 511 -25.47 -7.56 29.77
CA VAL A 511 -24.41 -7.06 30.66
C VAL A 511 -24.83 -5.69 31.15
N LYS A 512 -24.93 -5.53 32.47
CA LYS A 512 -25.21 -4.23 33.09
C LYS A 512 -23.89 -3.53 33.39
N GLY A 513 -23.72 -2.34 32.80
CA GLY A 513 -22.57 -1.48 33.02
C GLY A 513 -22.95 -0.11 33.61
N ASP A 514 -21.92 0.66 33.97
CA ASP A 514 -21.98 2.01 34.52
C ASP A 514 -21.47 3.09 33.55
N SER A 515 -21.00 2.69 32.37
CA SER A 515 -20.74 3.61 31.26
C SER A 515 -22.02 4.30 30.78
N LYS A 516 -21.88 5.51 30.25
CA LYS A 516 -22.95 6.24 29.55
C LYS A 516 -23.31 5.64 28.18
N TYR A 517 -22.42 4.82 27.61
CA TYR A 517 -22.62 4.19 26.31
C TYR A 517 -23.35 2.86 26.43
N VAL A 518 -24.04 2.50 25.36
CA VAL A 518 -24.76 1.22 25.22
C VAL A 518 -24.35 0.56 23.90
N VAL A 519 -24.11 -0.75 23.96
CA VAL A 519 -24.00 -1.61 22.77
C VAL A 519 -25.32 -2.35 22.60
N THR A 520 -26.00 -2.09 21.49
CA THR A 520 -27.24 -2.75 21.10
C THR A 520 -26.93 -3.94 20.20
N VAL A 521 -27.54 -5.10 20.52
CA VAL A 521 -27.30 -6.36 19.79
C VAL A 521 -28.60 -7.09 19.48
N LYS A 522 -28.60 -7.92 18.44
CA LYS A 522 -29.64 -8.95 18.26
C LYS A 522 -29.35 -10.18 19.11
N THR A 523 -28.09 -10.60 19.19
CA THR A 523 -27.66 -11.69 20.06
C THR A 523 -26.36 -11.38 20.78
N TYR A 524 -26.21 -11.91 21.99
CA TYR A 524 -25.01 -11.84 22.80
C TYR A 524 -24.58 -13.22 23.29
N SER A 525 -23.27 -13.47 23.31
CA SER A 525 -22.65 -14.62 23.95
C SER A 525 -21.36 -14.21 24.64
N ALA A 526 -21.14 -14.72 25.86
CA ALA A 526 -19.89 -14.57 26.59
C ALA A 526 -18.77 -15.52 26.12
N LYS A 527 -19.03 -16.31 25.06
CA LYS A 527 -18.08 -17.21 24.41
C LYS A 527 -17.98 -16.85 22.93
N ALA A 528 -16.77 -16.96 22.38
CA ALA A 528 -16.51 -16.65 20.98
C ALA A 528 -15.81 -17.81 20.25
N ASP A 529 -16.28 -18.11 19.04
CA ASP A 529 -15.59 -19.04 18.13
C ASP A 529 -14.75 -18.26 17.11
N PHE A 530 -13.44 -18.48 17.14
CA PHE A 530 -12.47 -17.85 16.24
C PHE A 530 -12.08 -18.73 15.05
N SER A 531 -12.74 -19.86 14.84
CA SER A 531 -12.46 -20.76 13.71
C SER A 531 -12.61 -20.08 12.34
N GLY A 532 -13.46 -19.04 12.25
CA GLY A 532 -13.64 -18.21 11.06
C GLY A 532 -12.57 -17.13 10.84
N ALA A 533 -11.72 -16.83 11.83
CA ALA A 533 -10.68 -15.81 11.72
C ALA A 533 -9.58 -16.24 10.74
N SER A 534 -9.01 -15.26 10.02
CA SER A 534 -7.88 -15.52 9.13
C SER A 534 -6.58 -15.75 9.92
N LYS A 535 -5.66 -16.52 9.34
CA LYS A 535 -4.31 -16.68 9.87
C LYS A 535 -3.45 -15.50 9.44
N VAL A 536 -2.45 -15.15 10.25
CA VAL A 536 -1.41 -14.19 9.89
C VAL A 536 -0.28 -14.95 9.22
N ASP A 537 0.04 -14.58 7.98
CA ASP A 537 1.09 -15.22 7.20
C ASP A 537 2.49 -14.73 7.62
N LYS A 538 3.53 -15.42 7.13
CA LYS A 538 4.92 -15.02 7.32
C LYS A 538 5.56 -14.74 5.97
N TYR A 539 6.37 -13.68 5.90
CA TYR A 539 7.10 -13.37 4.67
C TYR A 539 7.96 -14.54 4.16
N SER A 540 8.48 -15.40 5.05
CA SER A 540 9.25 -16.60 4.68
C SER A 540 8.54 -17.51 3.69
N ASP A 541 7.21 -17.51 3.70
CA ASP A 541 6.38 -18.39 2.87
C ASP A 541 6.30 -17.90 1.41
N TYR A 542 6.59 -16.61 1.19
CA TYR A 542 6.57 -15.94 -0.11
C TYR A 542 7.96 -15.50 -0.61
N LYS A 543 8.98 -15.59 0.26
CA LYS A 543 10.32 -15.10 -0.04
C LYS A 543 10.89 -15.80 -1.27
N VAL A 544 11.39 -15.00 -2.21
CA VAL A 544 12.11 -15.49 -3.39
C VAL A 544 13.61 -15.32 -3.18
N ALA A 545 14.38 -16.36 -3.47
CA ALA A 545 15.83 -16.30 -3.39
C ALA A 545 16.37 -15.32 -4.44
N LYS A 546 17.30 -14.44 -4.03
CA LYS A 546 18.01 -13.57 -4.95
C LYS A 546 18.80 -14.43 -5.96
N PRO A 547 18.65 -14.21 -7.27
CA PRO A 547 19.32 -15.04 -8.27
C PRO A 547 20.83 -14.83 -8.28
N SER A 548 21.58 -15.89 -8.63
CA SER A 548 23.04 -15.87 -8.76
C SER A 548 23.53 -14.91 -9.85
N GLU A 549 22.69 -14.55 -10.81
CA GLU A 549 22.99 -13.63 -11.90
C GLU A 549 23.28 -12.19 -11.43
N PHE A 550 22.98 -11.86 -10.17
CA PHE A 550 23.22 -10.55 -9.60
C PHE A 550 24.59 -10.38 -8.92
N THR A 551 25.47 -11.39 -8.95
CA THR A 551 26.74 -11.39 -8.21
C THR A 551 27.91 -10.68 -8.91
N THR A 552 27.65 -9.69 -9.75
CA THR A 552 28.70 -8.75 -10.18
C THR A 552 28.54 -7.45 -9.39
N ASP A 553 29.46 -7.18 -8.46
CA ASP A 553 29.62 -5.88 -7.81
C ASP A 553 29.87 -4.80 -8.89
N ILE A 554 28.81 -4.16 -9.37
CA ILE A 554 28.91 -3.07 -10.37
C ILE A 554 29.27 -1.72 -9.69
N LEU A 555 29.62 -1.73 -8.40
CA LEU A 555 30.03 -0.53 -7.66
C LEU A 555 31.55 -0.41 -7.49
N SER A 556 32.38 -1.33 -8.00
CA SER A 556 33.81 -1.04 -8.14
C SER A 556 34.04 -0.13 -9.35
N ASN A 557 34.01 1.18 -9.11
CA ASN A 557 34.36 2.22 -10.07
C ASN A 557 35.76 1.92 -10.68
N PRO A 558 35.95 1.89 -12.02
CA PRO A 558 37.27 1.66 -12.62
C PRO A 558 38.29 2.78 -12.34
N LYS A 559 37.86 3.91 -11.77
CA LYS A 559 38.74 5.06 -11.47
C LYS A 559 39.55 4.94 -10.17
N ASP A 560 39.34 3.90 -9.36
CA ASP A 560 40.14 3.64 -8.15
C ASP A 560 41.21 2.54 -8.34
N LYS A 561 41.55 2.16 -9.58
CA LYS A 561 42.65 1.22 -9.90
C LYS A 561 43.90 1.90 -10.48
N THR A 562 44.15 3.15 -10.14
CA THR A 562 45.42 3.84 -10.43
C THR A 562 45.94 4.57 -9.20
N ALA A 563 46.29 3.82 -8.16
CA ALA A 563 47.26 4.21 -7.14
C ALA A 563 47.75 2.96 -6.37
N ALA A 564 48.39 2.03 -7.09
CA ALA A 564 49.21 1.01 -6.45
C ALA A 564 50.33 0.62 -7.42
N THR A 565 51.42 1.39 -7.39
CA THR A 565 52.69 0.99 -7.98
C THR A 565 53.69 0.75 -6.87
N SER A 566 54.35 -0.41 -6.98
CA SER A 566 55.62 -0.84 -6.39
C SER A 566 55.73 -1.00 -4.86
N SER A 567 55.68 -2.26 -4.40
CA SER A 567 56.95 -2.94 -4.10
C SER A 567 56.79 -4.46 -4.25
N GLN A 568 57.56 -5.05 -5.16
CA GLN A 568 57.89 -6.47 -5.11
C GLN A 568 59.01 -6.61 -4.09
N SER A 569 58.84 -7.49 -3.10
CA SER A 569 59.97 -8.11 -2.42
C SER A 569 59.84 -9.63 -2.44
N THR A 570 60.94 -10.21 -2.88
CA THR A 570 61.17 -11.60 -3.23
C THR A 570 61.17 -12.49 -1.98
N LYS A 571 60.46 -13.62 -2.02
CA LYS A 571 60.63 -14.69 -1.03
C LYS A 571 62.02 -15.30 -1.14
N ARG A 572 62.80 -15.30 -0.05
CA ARG A 572 63.85 -16.29 0.21
C ARG A 572 63.62 -16.89 1.61
N ASN A 573 63.48 -18.21 1.64
CA ASN A 573 63.63 -19.04 2.82
C ASN A 573 65.10 -19.10 3.24
N ILE A 574 65.39 -18.91 4.53
CA ILE A 574 66.51 -19.43 5.35
C ILE A 574 65.99 -19.24 6.80
N GLY A 575 65.71 -20.26 7.61
CA GLY A 575 66.66 -21.24 8.14
C GLY A 575 67.27 -20.68 9.44
N ILE A 576 66.59 -20.84 10.58
CA ILE A 576 67.13 -20.45 11.90
C ILE A 576 67.50 -21.72 12.67
N ILE A 577 68.80 -21.95 12.83
CA ILE A 577 69.39 -22.80 13.86
C ILE A 577 70.33 -21.94 14.71
N VAL A 578 69.96 -21.84 15.99
CA VAL A 578 70.73 -21.77 17.24
C VAL A 578 72.12 -21.13 17.23
N SER A 579 72.30 -20.13 18.10
CA SER A 579 73.50 -19.98 18.91
C SER A 579 73.13 -19.38 20.28
N ALA A 580 73.54 -20.07 21.33
CA ALA A 580 73.33 -19.72 22.73
C ALA A 580 74.43 -18.77 23.23
N VAL A 581 74.08 -17.81 24.07
CA VAL A 581 74.94 -17.31 25.15
C VAL A 581 74.08 -17.02 26.39
N VAL A 582 74.53 -17.57 27.51
CA VAL A 582 73.98 -17.58 28.87
C VAL A 582 74.27 -16.25 29.58
N PHE A 583 73.33 -15.73 30.39
CA PHE A 583 73.58 -15.35 31.80
C PHE A 583 72.27 -15.12 32.58
N ALA A 584 72.33 -15.47 33.87
CA ALA A 584 71.26 -15.87 34.77
C ALA A 584 70.38 -14.73 35.35
N GLY A 585 69.20 -15.09 35.87
CA GLY A 585 68.36 -14.18 36.66
C GLY A 585 66.95 -14.66 37.08
N VAL A 586 66.87 -15.75 37.86
CA VAL A 586 66.03 -15.87 39.08
C VAL A 586 64.48 -15.73 38.99
N ILE A 587 63.83 -16.89 39.20
CA ILE A 587 62.58 -17.18 39.96
C ILE A 587 61.23 -17.26 39.23
N TRP A 588 60.53 -18.34 39.59
CA TRP A 588 59.39 -19.05 39.03
C TRP A 588 58.42 -19.40 40.19
N GLY A 589 57.15 -19.69 39.88
CA GLY A 589 56.20 -20.39 40.77
C GLY A 589 55.36 -19.47 41.68
N VAL A 590 54.07 -19.69 41.94
CA VAL A 590 53.31 -20.92 42.21
C VAL A 590 51.81 -20.59 41.97
N VAL A 591 51.11 -21.20 41.01
CA VAL A 591 50.29 -22.44 41.07
C VAL A 591 49.17 -22.46 42.12
N LEU A 592 47.93 -22.58 41.61
CA LEU A 592 46.82 -23.36 42.16
C LEU A 592 47.10 -24.14 43.47
N PHE A 593 46.52 -23.70 44.58
CA PHE A 593 45.95 -24.63 45.58
C PHE A 593 45.04 -23.84 46.53
N LEU A 594 43.75 -24.17 46.53
CA LEU A 594 42.91 -24.43 47.70
C LEU A 594 41.41 -24.22 47.40
N LEU A 595 40.79 -25.31 46.98
CA LEU A 595 39.43 -25.64 47.40
C LEU A 595 39.36 -25.77 48.93
N LYS A 596 38.19 -25.43 49.48
CA LYS A 596 37.64 -25.69 50.84
C LYS A 596 37.87 -24.66 51.96
N LYS A 597 36.83 -23.83 52.15
CA LYS A 597 36.04 -23.64 53.40
C LYS A 597 34.81 -22.81 53.00
N LYS A 598 33.59 -23.34 52.84
CA LYS A 598 32.62 -23.89 53.81
C LYS A 598 32.30 -22.92 54.97
N LYS A 599 31.04 -22.42 54.96
CA LYS A 599 30.30 -21.67 56.01
C LYS A 599 30.82 -20.24 56.26
N ARG A 600 30.02 -19.17 56.24
CA ARG A 600 28.60 -18.95 56.53
C ARG A 600 27.93 -18.11 55.45
#